data_AF-A0A9X3XNQ1-F1
#
_entry.id   AF-A0A9X3XNQ1-F1
#
_cell.length_a   1.000
_cell.length_b   1.000
_cell.length_c   1.000
_cell.angle_alpha   90.00
_cell.angle_beta   90.00
_cell.angle_gamma   90.00
#
_symmetry.space_group_name_H-M   'P 1'
#
loop_
_entity.id
_entity.type
_entity.pdbx_description
1 polymer ?
#
loop_
_entity_poly.entity_id
_entity_poly.type
_entity_poly.pdbx_seq_one_letter_code
_entity_poly.pdbx_strand_id
1 'polypeptide(L)'
;MIVNNFVPSEKIFESSINANNIKTSPSENSFQSALKDSLDKLNEKQINADNMTNDFISGKDVEVHEMMLSMEESKMSLQLAIQVRNKVVEAVQELTRMQL
;
A
#
# COMPACT_ATOMS: atom_id res chain seq x y z
N MET A 1 -44.28 -40.33 -25.79
CA MET A 1 -43.83 -39.56 -24.62
C MET A 1 -42.36 -39.91 -24.42
N ILE A 2 -41.45 -39.00 -24.77
CA ILE A 2 -40.00 -39.24 -24.70
C ILE A 2 -39.50 -38.42 -23.51
N VAL A 3 -39.19 -39.10 -22.41
CA VAL A 3 -38.57 -38.47 -21.25
C VAL A 3 -37.06 -38.46 -21.47
N ASN A 4 -36.54 -37.34 -21.96
CA ASN A 4 -35.09 -37.14 -22.02
C ASN A 4 -34.57 -36.91 -20.59
N ASN A 5 -34.04 -37.97 -20.01
CA ASN A 5 -33.36 -37.96 -18.72
C ASN A 5 -32.05 -37.18 -18.86
N PHE A 6 -32.06 -35.90 -18.48
CA PHE A 6 -30.86 -35.09 -18.35
C PHE A 6 -30.01 -35.64 -17.20
N VAL A 7 -28.98 -36.40 -17.54
CA VAL A 7 -27.87 -36.66 -16.61
C VAL A 7 -26.80 -35.63 -16.96
N PRO A 8 -26.54 -34.63 -16.10
CA PRO A 8 -25.44 -33.69 -16.32
C PRO A 8 -24.13 -34.48 -16.37
N SER A 9 -23.44 -34.48 -17.51
CA SER A 9 -22.15 -35.14 -17.64
C SER A 9 -21.14 -34.49 -16.70
N GLU A 10 -20.46 -35.24 -15.82
CA GLU A 10 -19.44 -34.73 -14.87
C GLU A 10 -18.32 -33.88 -15.53
N LYS A 11 -18.16 -33.99 -16.86
CA LYS A 11 -17.22 -33.21 -17.67
C LYS A 11 -17.46 -31.69 -17.68
N ILE A 12 -18.67 -31.21 -17.38
CA ILE A 12 -18.92 -29.76 -17.23
C ILE A 12 -18.36 -29.20 -15.92
N PHE A 13 -18.12 -30.04 -14.91
CA PHE A 13 -17.46 -29.64 -13.66
C PHE A 13 -15.92 -29.65 -13.76
N GLU A 14 -15.34 -30.40 -14.69
CA GLU A 14 -13.88 -30.36 -14.92
C GLU A 14 -13.43 -29.09 -15.65
N SER A 15 -14.27 -28.54 -16.55
CA SER A 15 -13.92 -27.34 -17.33
C SER A 15 -13.83 -26.05 -16.51
N SER A 16 -14.39 -26.01 -15.29
CA SER A 16 -14.30 -24.85 -14.40
C SER A 16 -13.13 -24.93 -13.42
N ILE A 17 -12.42 -26.07 -13.35
CA ILE A 17 -11.20 -26.23 -12.55
C ILE A 17 -10.00 -26.32 -13.50
N ASN A 18 -9.77 -25.26 -14.28
CA ASN A 18 -8.44 -25.04 -14.85
C ASN A 18 -7.53 -24.49 -13.74
N ALA A 19 -6.98 -25.41 -12.93
CA ALA A 19 -6.05 -25.13 -11.84
C ALA A 19 -4.65 -24.68 -12.31
N ASN A 20 -4.51 -24.16 -13.54
CA ASN A 20 -3.23 -23.68 -14.10
C ASN A 20 -3.18 -22.14 -14.24
N ASN A 21 -4.11 -21.40 -13.64
CA ASN A 21 -4.01 -19.94 -13.52
C ASN A 21 -4.29 -19.43 -12.11
N ILE A 22 -4.10 -20.26 -11.09
CA ILE A 22 -3.66 -19.71 -9.80
C ILE A 22 -2.21 -19.31 -10.01
N LYS A 23 -1.99 -18.12 -10.57
CA LYS A 23 -0.76 -17.39 -10.31
C LYS A 23 -0.71 -17.21 -8.80
N THR A 24 -0.11 -18.17 -8.10
CA THR A 24 0.63 -17.93 -6.88
C THR A 24 1.83 -17.06 -7.27
N SER A 25 1.55 -15.83 -7.71
CA SER A 25 2.56 -14.78 -7.65
C SER A 25 3.02 -14.76 -6.20
N PRO A 26 4.32 -14.80 -5.91
CA PRO A 26 4.81 -14.82 -4.54
C PRO A 26 4.25 -13.58 -3.85
N SER A 27 3.28 -13.78 -2.98
CA SER A 27 2.66 -12.76 -2.13
C SER A 27 3.63 -12.28 -1.04
N GLU A 28 4.84 -12.82 -1.00
CA GLU A 28 5.88 -12.51 -0.01
C GLU A 28 6.38 -11.06 -0.06
N ASN A 29 6.18 -10.33 -1.18
CA ASN A 29 6.69 -8.96 -1.33
C ASN A 29 5.61 -7.87 -1.40
N SER A 30 4.31 -8.18 -1.24
CA SER A 30 3.25 -7.19 -1.51
C SER A 30 3.20 -6.06 -0.46
N PHE A 31 3.19 -6.41 0.82
CA PHE A 31 3.18 -5.43 1.91
C PHE A 31 4.50 -4.66 2.01
N GLN A 32 5.64 -5.36 1.92
CA GLN A 32 6.96 -4.72 1.94
C GLN A 32 7.09 -3.69 0.82
N SER A 33 6.69 -4.05 -0.41
CA SER A 33 6.77 -3.14 -1.56
C SER A 33 5.83 -1.95 -1.38
N ALA A 34 4.57 -2.20 -0.96
CA ALA A 34 3.62 -1.12 -0.70
C ALA A 34 4.09 -0.16 0.41
N LEU A 35 4.72 -0.69 1.46
CA LEU A 35 5.30 0.11 2.55
C LEU A 35 6.51 0.91 2.06
N LYS A 36 7.39 0.30 1.25
CA LYS A 36 8.53 0.98 0.64
C LYS A 36 8.06 2.12 -0.27
N ASP A 37 7.11 1.86 -1.15
CA ASP A 37 6.53 2.86 -2.05
C ASP A 37 5.89 4.02 -1.28
N SER A 38 5.22 3.71 -0.17
CA SER A 38 4.60 4.73 0.69
C SER A 38 5.64 5.59 1.41
N LEU A 39 6.75 5.00 1.87
CA LEU A 39 7.87 5.75 2.45
C LEU A 39 8.59 6.61 1.42
N ASP A 40 8.74 6.13 0.19
CA ASP A 40 9.35 6.89 -0.90
C ASP A 40 8.48 8.09 -1.28
N LYS A 41 7.15 7.90 -1.38
CA LYS A 41 6.18 8.99 -1.58
C LYS A 41 6.20 10.00 -0.43
N LEU A 42 6.36 9.55 0.81
CA LEU A 42 6.49 10.46 1.95
C LEU A 42 7.74 11.33 1.82
N ASN A 43 8.87 10.72 1.43
CA ASN A 43 10.12 11.44 1.21
C ASN A 43 9.98 12.46 0.06
N GLU A 44 9.31 12.08 -1.03
CA GLU A 44 9.00 13.02 -2.12
C GLU A 44 8.15 14.20 -1.65
N LYS A 45 7.10 13.96 -0.85
CA LYS A 45 6.27 15.02 -0.27
C LYS A 45 7.08 15.97 0.62
N GLN A 46 7.93 15.43 1.50
CA GLN A 46 8.84 16.20 2.35
C GLN A 46 9.75 17.11 1.50
N ILE A 47 10.43 16.55 0.50
CA ILE A 47 11.33 17.29 -0.39
C ILE A 47 10.57 18.38 -1.17
N ASN A 48 9.35 18.07 -1.63
CA ASN A 48 8.52 19.03 -2.34
C ASN A 48 8.17 20.23 -1.44
N ALA A 49 7.71 19.98 -0.21
CA ALA A 49 7.43 21.04 0.75
C ALA A 49 8.67 21.90 1.04
N ASP A 50 9.83 21.26 1.24
CA ASP A 50 11.10 21.97 1.46
C ASP A 50 11.50 22.83 0.24
N ASN A 51 11.30 22.31 -0.97
CA ASN A 51 11.57 23.05 -2.20
C ASN A 51 10.63 24.26 -2.37
N MET A 52 9.33 24.10 -2.13
CA MET A 52 8.37 25.22 -2.17
C MET A 52 8.72 26.29 -1.14
N THR A 53 9.21 25.87 0.03
CA THR A 53 9.72 26.77 1.07
C THR A 53 10.92 27.57 0.59
N ASN A 54 11.91 26.89 0.01
CA ASN A 54 13.12 27.51 -0.51
C ASN A 54 12.83 28.46 -1.67
N ASP A 55 11.91 28.08 -2.57
CA ASP A 55 11.50 28.89 -3.70
C ASP A 55 10.78 30.16 -3.25
N PHE A 56 9.89 30.05 -2.25
CA PHE A 56 9.26 31.21 -1.63
C PHE A 56 10.27 32.16 -0.98
N ILE A 57 11.20 31.63 -0.17
CA ILE A 57 12.25 32.46 0.49
C ILE A 57 13.17 33.11 -0.55
N SER A 58 13.40 32.45 -1.68
CA SER A 58 14.20 32.97 -2.80
C SER A 58 13.48 34.05 -3.61
N GLY A 59 12.24 34.39 -3.27
CA GLY A 59 11.44 35.41 -3.95
C GLY A 59 10.85 34.96 -5.27
N LYS A 60 10.77 33.64 -5.53
CA LYS A 60 9.99 33.12 -6.66
C LYS A 60 8.50 33.25 -6.36
N ASP A 61 7.70 33.31 -7.42
CA ASP A 61 6.25 33.44 -7.35
C ASP A 61 5.62 32.10 -6.93
N VAL A 62 5.74 31.78 -5.64
CA VAL A 62 5.12 30.62 -5.00
C VAL A 62 3.95 31.12 -4.17
N GLU A 63 2.79 30.53 -4.39
CA GLU A 63 1.60 30.82 -3.62
C GLU A 63 1.77 30.32 -2.18
N VAL A 64 1.83 31.24 -1.22
CA VAL A 64 2.08 30.94 0.21
C VAL A 64 1.12 29.88 0.75
N HIS A 65 -0.13 29.91 0.30
CA HIS A 65 -1.16 28.98 0.78
C HIS A 65 -0.92 27.55 0.28
N GLU A 66 -0.44 27.36 -0.96
CA GLU A 66 -0.07 26.02 -1.46
C GLU A 66 1.14 25.47 -0.73
N MET A 67 2.15 26.32 -0.46
CA MET A 67 3.31 25.93 0.34
C MET A 67 2.90 25.51 1.76
N MET A 68 2.08 26.30 2.44
CA MET A 68 1.57 25.95 3.77
C MET A 68 0.75 24.65 3.75
N LEU A 69 -0.08 24.43 2.72
CA LEU A 69 -0.84 23.20 2.58
C LEU A 69 0.08 21.99 2.38
N SER A 70 1.07 22.09 1.50
CA SER A 70 2.07 21.05 1.24
C SER A 70 2.89 20.70 2.50
N MET A 71 3.26 21.71 3.29
CA MET A 71 3.92 21.53 4.59
C MET A 71 3.04 20.76 5.57
N GLU A 72 1.78 21.17 5.74
CA GLU A 72 0.87 20.52 6.70
C GLU A 72 0.54 19.08 6.28
N GLU A 73 0.33 18.83 4.98
CA GLU A 73 0.18 17.49 4.44
C GLU A 73 1.41 16.61 4.73
N SER A 74 2.61 17.13 4.49
CA SER A 74 3.86 16.41 4.71
C SER A 74 4.04 16.08 6.20
N LYS A 75 3.75 17.03 7.08
CA LYS A 75 3.80 16.85 8.52
C LYS A 75 2.81 15.80 9.02
N MET A 76 1.56 15.85 8.56
CA MET A 76 0.54 14.87 8.94
C MET A 76 0.89 13.46 8.43
N SER A 77 1.40 13.38 7.20
CA SER A 77 1.87 12.12 6.60
C SER A 77 3.05 11.53 7.37
N LEU A 78 3.99 12.35 7.82
CA LEU A 78 5.12 11.92 8.64
C LEU A 78 4.67 11.41 10.01
N GLN A 79 3.73 12.10 10.66
CA GLN A 79 3.15 11.65 11.93
C GLN A 79 2.51 10.26 11.79
N LEU A 80 1.75 10.04 10.71
CA LEU A 80 1.17 8.74 10.41
C LEU A 80 2.26 7.67 10.23
N ALA A 81 3.33 7.97 9.48
CA ALA A 81 4.43 7.03 9.27
C ALA A 81 5.14 6.65 10.58
N ILE A 82 5.31 7.61 11.51
CA ILE A 82 5.86 7.34 12.85
C ILE A 82 4.94 6.39 13.63
N GLN A 83 3.63 6.58 13.57
CA GLN A 83 2.68 5.67 14.23
C GLN A 83 2.76 4.27 13.66
N VAL A 84 2.81 4.13 12.33
CA VAL A 84 2.98 2.83 11.66
C VAL A 84 4.30 2.18 12.09
N ARG A 85 5.42 2.92 12.08
CA ARG A 85 6.72 2.45 12.56
C ARG A 85 6.63 1.91 13.98
N ASN A 86 6.00 2.66 14.88
CA ASN A 86 5.83 2.23 16.27
C ASN A 86 5.01 0.93 16.36
N LYS A 87 3.91 0.81 15.61
CA LYS A 87 3.10 -0.41 15.58
C LYS A 87 3.84 -1.63 15.03
N VAL A 88 4.68 -1.45 14.01
CA VAL A 88 5.52 -2.54 13.50
C VAL A 88 6.52 -3.00 14.56
N VAL A 89 7.17 -2.07 15.26
CA VAL A 89 8.11 -2.40 16.35
C VAL A 89 7.39 -3.12 17.50
N GLU A 90 6.22 -2.63 17.91
CA GLU A 90 5.40 -3.28 18.94
C GLU A 90 5.01 -4.71 18.54
N ALA A 91 4.58 -4.92 17.28
CA ALA A 91 4.21 -6.24 16.77
C ALA A 91 5.38 -7.23 16.81
N VAL A 92 6.58 -6.81 16.43
CA VAL A 92 7.79 -7.65 16.52
C VAL A 92 8.13 -8.00 17.97
N GLN A 93 8.04 -7.03 18.87
CA GLN A 93 8.26 -7.27 20.29
C GLN A 93 7.24 -8.25 20.88
N GLU A 94 5.97 -8.17 20.46
CA GLU A 94 4.91 -9.06 20.92
C GLU A 94 5.13 -10.50 20.46
N LEU A 95 5.48 -10.70 19.17
CA LEU A 95 5.83 -12.02 18.65
C LEU A 95 6.97 -12.67 19.45
N THR A 96 7.97 -11.88 19.86
CA THR A 96 9.11 -12.35 20.67
C THR A 96 8.67 -12.75 22.07
N ARG A 97 7.70 -12.05 22.67
CA ARG A 97 7.16 -12.35 24.01
C ARG A 97 6.29 -13.60 24.03
N MET A 98 5.60 -13.93 22.93
CA MET A 98 4.76 -15.13 22.85
C MET A 98 5.54 -16.46 22.87
N GLN A 99 6.84 -16.44 22.57
CA GLN A 99 7.68 -17.63 22.47
C GLN A 99 8.51 -17.95 23.72
N LEU A 100 8.44 -17.11 24.76
CA LEU A 100 9.03 -17.36 26.07
C LEU A 100 8.02 -17.98 27.04
#